data_AF-A0A3D5YGR6-F1
#
_entry.id   AF-A0A3D5YGR6-F1
#
_cell.length_a   1.000
_cell.length_b   1.000
_cell.length_c   1.000
_cell.angle_alpha   90.00
_cell.angle_beta   90.00
_cell.angle_gamma   90.00
#
_symmetry.space_group_name_H-M   'P 1'
#
loop_
_entity.id
_entity.type
_entity.pdbx_description
1 polymer ?
#
loop_
_entity_poly.entity_id
_entity_poly.type
_entity_poly.pdbx_seq_one_letter_code
_entity_poly.pdbx_strand_id
1 'polypeptide(L)'
;MTTISHYSSINDLLSKLSPEHRFLVEKARTLLLKYGAKETLKSIHICYKFPNNMRFYLNSYKKKFPILSCNCYRIFDEYPMLQHLFDAQAKYITKIFLRNEDVFQQKAIEQLIKLTSESKPTKNSL
;
A
#
# COMPACT_ATOMS: atom_id res chain seq x y z
N MET A 1 7.99 20.67 20.56
CA MET A 1 8.96 19.81 19.88
C MET A 1 8.32 18.46 19.60
N THR A 2 8.10 18.11 18.35
CA THR A 2 7.49 16.82 17.97
C THR A 2 8.62 15.83 17.72
N THR A 3 8.94 14.99 18.71
CA THR A 3 9.88 13.88 18.51
C THR A 3 9.35 12.99 17.39
N ILE A 4 10.09 12.90 16.29
CA ILE A 4 9.85 11.92 15.24
C ILE A 4 10.20 10.58 15.87
N SER A 5 9.19 9.82 16.30
CA SER A 5 9.39 8.45 16.76
C SER A 5 9.83 7.63 15.54
N HIS A 6 11.13 7.35 15.46
CA HIS A 6 11.66 6.38 14.53
C HIS A 6 11.33 4.99 15.06
N TYR A 7 10.60 4.20 14.28
CA TYR A 7 10.37 2.80 14.61
C TYR A 7 11.65 2.00 14.36
N SER A 8 12.03 1.13 15.31
CA SER A 8 13.24 0.31 15.21
C SER A 8 13.04 -0.94 14.35
N SER A 9 11.80 -1.38 14.18
CA SER A 9 11.41 -2.55 13.38
C SER A 9 9.97 -2.45 12.91
N ILE A 10 9.58 -3.30 11.95
CA ILE A 10 8.17 -3.43 11.53
C ILE A 10 7.31 -3.87 12.72
N ASN A 11 7.79 -4.79 13.56
CA ASN A 11 7.05 -5.26 14.73
C ASN A 11 6.84 -4.13 15.77
N ASP A 12 7.83 -3.27 15.97
CA ASP A 12 7.70 -2.06 16.82
C ASP A 12 6.67 -1.07 16.23
N LEU A 13 6.56 -0.99 14.90
CA LEU A 13 5.50 -0.22 14.27
C LEU A 13 4.13 -0.83 14.51
N LEU A 14 3.98 -2.13 14.28
CA LEU A 14 2.71 -2.85 14.44
C LEU A 14 2.20 -2.85 15.89
N SER A 15 3.09 -2.92 16.88
CA SER A 15 2.72 -2.94 18.30
C SER A 15 2.12 -1.60 18.78
N LYS A 16 2.42 -0.49 18.10
CA LYS A 16 1.89 0.85 18.43
C LYS A 16 0.57 1.18 17.72
N LEU A 17 0.05 0.26 16.90
CA LEU A 17 -1.24 0.43 16.24
C LEU A 17 -2.39 -0.06 17.13
N SER A 18 -3.56 0.55 16.99
CA SER A 18 -4.80 -0.02 17.55
C SER A 18 -5.06 -1.41 16.95
N PRO A 19 -5.76 -2.32 17.66
CA PRO A 19 -6.03 -3.67 17.17
C PRO A 19 -6.66 -3.69 15.77
N GLU A 20 -7.63 -2.82 15.49
CA GLU A 20 -8.27 -2.68 14.19
C GLU A 20 -7.29 -2.25 13.09
N HIS A 21 -6.47 -1.23 13.35
CA HIS A 21 -5.47 -0.78 12.38
C HIS A 21 -4.41 -1.84 12.14
N ARG A 22 -3.97 -2.52 13.20
CA ARG A 22 -3.01 -3.60 13.13
C ARG A 22 -3.53 -4.73 12.26
N PHE A 23 -4.78 -5.16 12.46
CA PHE A 23 -5.42 -6.19 11.65
C PHE A 23 -5.42 -5.83 10.16
N LEU A 24 -5.85 -4.61 9.81
CA LEU A 24 -5.90 -4.15 8.42
C LEU A 24 -4.50 -4.04 7.78
N VAL A 25 -3.53 -3.57 8.56
CA VAL A 25 -2.12 -3.48 8.14
C VAL A 25 -1.53 -4.87 7.93
N GLU A 26 -1.76 -5.81 8.83
CA GLU A 26 -1.29 -7.20 8.72
C GLU A 26 -1.98 -7.92 7.54
N LYS A 27 -3.27 -7.66 7.28
CA LYS A 27 -3.98 -8.17 6.11
C LYS A 27 -3.36 -7.66 4.80
N ALA A 28 -3.11 -6.35 4.70
CA ALA A 28 -2.43 -5.76 3.54
C ALA A 28 -1.00 -6.28 3.37
N ARG A 29 -0.23 -6.38 4.46
CA ARG A 29 1.12 -6.96 4.48
C ARG A 29 1.11 -8.39 3.96
N THR A 30 0.24 -9.23 4.48
CA THR A 30 0.10 -10.64 4.07
C THR A 30 -0.18 -10.74 2.58
N LEU A 31 -1.08 -9.90 2.07
CA LEU A 31 -1.39 -9.84 0.65
C LEU A 31 -0.16 -9.46 -0.19
N LEU A 32 0.55 -8.39 0.17
CA LEU A 32 1.71 -7.92 -0.59
C LEU A 32 2.85 -8.95 -0.60
N LEU A 33 3.11 -9.57 0.54
CA LEU A 33 4.13 -10.63 0.67
C LEU A 33 3.77 -11.89 -0.12
N LYS A 34 2.48 -12.27 -0.16
CA LYS A 34 1.99 -13.41 -0.97
C LYS A 34 2.34 -13.25 -2.46
N TYR A 35 2.36 -12.03 -2.97
CA TYR A 35 2.73 -11.73 -4.36
C TYR A 35 4.23 -11.41 -4.53
N GLY A 36 5.08 -11.76 -3.55
CA GLY A 36 6.53 -11.69 -3.69
C GLY A 36 7.14 -10.31 -3.43
N ALA A 37 6.43 -9.41 -2.75
CA ALA A 37 7.04 -8.15 -2.31
C ALA A 37 8.15 -8.39 -1.28
N LYS A 38 9.24 -7.62 -1.40
CA LYS A 38 10.23 -7.45 -0.31
C LYS A 38 9.84 -6.24 0.51
N GLU A 39 9.63 -6.43 1.81
CA GLU A 39 9.28 -5.33 2.72
C GLU A 39 10.51 -4.68 3.34
N THR A 40 10.43 -3.38 3.62
CA THR A 40 11.50 -2.59 4.24
C THR A 40 10.86 -1.46 5.06
N LEU A 41 11.32 -1.28 6.30
CA LEU A 41 10.88 -0.15 7.12
C LEU A 41 11.54 1.15 6.64
N LYS A 42 10.73 2.21 6.53
CA LYS A 42 11.17 3.56 6.16
C LYS A 42 10.61 4.57 7.14
N SER A 43 11.34 4.81 8.23
CA SER A 43 11.04 5.73 9.35
C SER A 43 9.68 5.54 10.01
N ILE A 44 8.60 5.85 9.28
CA ILE A 44 7.20 5.88 9.73
C ILE A 44 6.25 5.05 8.85
N HIS A 45 6.74 4.40 7.79
CA HIS A 45 5.93 3.58 6.90
C HIS A 45 6.67 2.31 6.47
N ILE A 46 5.92 1.30 6.05
CA ILE A 46 6.46 0.07 5.49
C ILE A 46 6.44 0.19 3.97
N CYS A 47 7.60 0.04 3.33
CA CYS A 47 7.74 0.01 1.88
C CYS A 47 7.79 -1.45 1.41
N TYR A 48 7.01 -1.78 0.39
CA TYR A 48 6.95 -3.08 -0.26
C TYR A 48 7.44 -2.93 -1.68
N LYS A 49 8.58 -3.52 -2.03
CA LYS A 49 9.16 -3.48 -3.37
C LYS A 49 8.95 -4.82 -4.07
N PHE A 50 8.32 -4.78 -5.24
CA PHE A 50 8.15 -5.93 -6.11
C PHE A 50 9.29 -6.03 -7.15
N PRO A 51 9.52 -7.21 -7.75
CA PRO A 51 10.58 -7.42 -8.76
C PRO A 51 10.48 -6.49 -9.98
N ASN A 52 9.28 -6.12 -10.38
CA ASN A 52 8.94 -5.20 -11.47
C ASN A 52 9.18 -3.71 -11.14
N ASN A 53 9.86 -3.38 -10.05
CA ASN A 53 10.04 -2.02 -9.51
C ASN A 53 8.78 -1.32 -8.99
N MET A 54 7.63 -2.00 -8.95
CA MET A 54 6.44 -1.50 -8.27
C MET A 54 6.72 -1.36 -6.78
N ARG A 55 6.26 -0.25 -6.20
CA ARG A 55 6.41 0.02 -4.77
C ARG A 55 5.06 0.36 -4.17
N PHE A 56 4.77 -0.28 -3.04
CA PHE A 56 3.67 0.09 -2.18
C PHE A 56 4.20 0.65 -0.86
N TYR A 57 3.53 1.67 -0.34
CA TYR A 57 3.85 2.28 0.95
C TYR A 57 2.63 2.19 1.84
N LEU A 58 2.79 1.52 2.97
CA LEU A 58 1.77 1.37 3.98
C LEU A 58 2.06 2.33 5.13
N ASN A 59 1.24 3.38 5.23
CA ASN A 59 1.36 4.42 6.23
C ASN A 59 0.21 4.31 7.22
N SER A 60 0.53 4.03 8.48
CA SER A 60 -0.43 3.92 9.58
C SER A 60 -0.16 4.92 10.71
N TYR A 61 0.91 5.71 10.64
CA TYR A 61 1.31 6.62 11.71
C TYR A 61 0.52 7.93 11.68
N LYS A 62 -0.14 8.26 12.81
CA LYS A 62 -0.94 9.50 12.99
C LYS A 62 -2.02 9.69 11.92
N LYS A 63 -2.49 8.62 11.29
CA LYS A 63 -3.59 8.66 10.33
C LYS A 63 -4.87 8.17 10.99
N LYS A 64 -6.00 8.77 10.60
CA LYS A 64 -7.34 8.31 10.97
C LYS A 64 -7.58 6.86 10.55
N PHE A 65 -6.96 6.45 9.45
CA PHE A 65 -6.98 5.08 8.91
C PHE A 65 -5.62 4.76 8.30
N PRO A 66 -5.16 3.49 8.32
CA PRO A 66 -4.01 3.07 7.53
C PRO A 66 -4.24 3.36 6.04
N ILE A 67 -3.19 3.76 5.35
CA ILE A 67 -3.22 4.12 3.93
C ILE A 67 -2.21 3.27 3.20
N LEU A 68 -2.69 2.50 2.23
CA LEU A 68 -1.86 1.82 1.26
C LEU A 68 -1.76 2.70 0.01
N SER A 69 -0.55 3.10 -0.34
CA SER A 69 -0.27 3.93 -1.51
C SER A 69 0.71 3.23 -2.43
N CYS A 70 0.76 3.65 -3.69
CA CYS A 70 1.63 3.07 -4.70
C CYS A 70 2.44 4.19 -5.38
N ASN A 71 3.65 3.88 -5.88
CA ASN A 71 4.49 4.83 -6.63
C ASN A 71 3.98 5.18 -8.02
N CYS A 72 2.90 4.58 -8.51
CA CYS A 72 2.25 4.98 -9.74
C CYS A 72 1.22 6.08 -9.41
N TYR A 73 1.61 7.33 -9.65
CA TYR A 73 0.74 8.51 -9.42
C TYR A 73 -0.44 8.60 -10.39
N ARG A 74 -0.47 7.73 -11.40
CA ARG A 74 -1.46 7.70 -12.49
C ARG A 74 -1.92 6.27 -12.79
N ILE A 75 -2.17 5.48 -11.74
CA ILE A 75 -2.65 4.08 -11.89
C ILE A 75 -3.83 3.98 -12.84
N PHE A 76 -4.77 4.93 -12.78
CA PHE A 76 -5.97 4.89 -13.61
C PHE A 76 -5.74 5.43 -15.03
N ASP A 77 -4.67 6.17 -15.28
CA ASP A 77 -4.31 6.55 -16.65
C ASP A 77 -3.55 5.40 -17.33
N GLU A 78 -2.67 4.71 -16.58
CA GLU A 78 -1.92 3.55 -17.08
C GLU A 78 -2.78 2.27 -17.14
N TYR A 79 -3.70 2.11 -16.19
CA TYR A 79 -4.56 0.93 -16.03
C TYR A 79 -6.03 1.35 -15.80
N PRO A 80 -6.70 1.95 -16.81
CA PRO A 80 -8.07 2.45 -16.68
C PRO A 80 -9.07 1.34 -16.32
N MET A 81 -8.79 0.09 -16.70
CA MET A 81 -9.63 -1.05 -16.32
C MET A 81 -9.64 -1.29 -14.81
N LEU A 82 -8.69 -0.79 -14.03
CA LEU A 82 -8.74 -0.94 -12.56
C LEU A 82 -9.75 0.00 -11.91
N GLN A 83 -10.20 1.06 -12.60
CA GLN A 83 -10.99 2.13 -12.01
C GLN A 83 -12.32 1.63 -11.42
N HIS A 84 -12.93 0.57 -11.95
CA HIS A 84 -14.18 0.02 -11.42
C HIS A 84 -13.98 -0.80 -10.13
N LEU A 85 -12.75 -1.23 -9.83
CA LEU A 85 -12.43 -2.04 -8.65
C LEU A 85 -12.14 -1.20 -7.40
N PHE A 86 -11.82 0.07 -7.59
CA PHE A 86 -11.52 1.00 -6.49
C PHE A 86 -12.73 1.86 -6.12
N ASP A 87 -12.84 2.20 -4.85
CA ASP A 87 -13.87 3.15 -4.39
C ASP A 87 -13.63 4.56 -4.99
N ALA A 88 -14.67 5.39 -5.01
CA ALA A 88 -14.61 6.73 -5.60
C ALA A 88 -13.52 7.63 -4.99
N GLN A 89 -13.13 7.39 -3.75
CA GLN A 89 -12.13 8.18 -3.04
C GLN A 89 -10.70 7.73 -3.33
N ALA A 90 -10.49 6.43 -3.54
CA ALA A 90 -9.23 5.86 -3.98
C ALA A 90 -8.87 6.30 -5.41
N LYS A 91 -9.88 6.56 -6.25
CA LYS A 91 -9.72 7.09 -7.62
C LYS A 91 -9.05 8.45 -7.69
N TYR A 92 -9.25 9.29 -6.68
CA TYR A 92 -8.84 10.70 -6.74
C TYR A 92 -7.44 10.97 -6.16
N ILE A 93 -6.95 10.08 -5.29
CA ILE A 93 -5.72 10.33 -4.50
C ILE A 93 -4.65 9.26 -4.75
N THR A 94 -4.93 8.27 -5.60
CA THR A 94 -4.09 7.07 -5.82
C THR A 94 -3.64 6.42 -4.50
N LYS A 95 -4.55 6.45 -3.52
CA LYS A 95 -4.35 5.98 -2.15
C LYS A 95 -5.55 5.16 -1.73
N ILE A 96 -5.28 3.99 -1.19
CA ILE A 96 -6.27 3.02 -0.74
C ILE A 96 -6.37 3.18 0.78
N PHE A 97 -7.51 3.67 1.26
CA PHE A 97 -7.76 3.80 2.69
C PHE A 97 -8.24 2.46 3.24
N LEU A 98 -7.50 1.89 4.18
CA LEU A 98 -7.88 0.66 4.86
C LEU A 98 -8.81 1.04 6.02
N ARG A 99 -10.11 1.18 5.74
CA ARG A 99 -11.09 1.69 6.72
C ARG A 99 -11.61 0.62 7.66
N ASN A 100 -11.97 -0.51 7.10
CA ASN A 100 -12.49 -1.68 7.79
C ASN A 100 -12.33 -2.89 6.86
N GLU A 101 -12.68 -4.07 7.35
CA GLU A 101 -12.58 -5.31 6.59
C GLU A 101 -13.51 -5.34 5.37
N ASP A 102 -14.74 -4.86 5.52
CA ASP A 102 -15.77 -4.91 4.48
C ASP A 102 -15.43 -4.03 3.26
N VAL A 103 -14.68 -2.96 3.48
CA VAL A 103 -14.24 -2.00 2.45
C VAL A 103 -12.80 -2.28 2.02
N PHE A 104 -12.19 -3.37 2.52
CA PHE A 104 -10.86 -3.77 2.11
C PHE A 104 -10.88 -4.23 0.64
N GLN A 105 -10.40 -3.35 -0.25
CA GLN A 105 -10.39 -3.53 -1.71
C GLN A 105 -9.37 -4.57 -2.19
N GLN A 106 -9.40 -5.79 -1.62
CA GLN A 106 -8.45 -6.86 -1.89
C GLN A 106 -8.34 -7.16 -3.37
N LYS A 107 -9.47 -7.40 -4.05
CA LYS A 107 -9.48 -7.71 -5.49
C LYS A 107 -8.81 -6.62 -6.31
N ALA A 108 -9.01 -5.36 -5.95
CA ALA A 108 -8.41 -4.21 -6.63
C ALA A 108 -6.88 -4.18 -6.44
N ILE A 109 -6.42 -4.41 -5.21
CA ILE A 109 -4.98 -4.51 -4.88
C ILE A 109 -4.33 -5.68 -5.60
N GLU A 110 -4.99 -6.85 -5.63
CA GLU A 110 -4.50 -8.04 -6.32
C GLU A 110 -4.37 -7.80 -7.82
N GLN A 111 -5.40 -7.21 -8.46
CA GLN A 111 -5.36 -6.91 -9.89
C GLN A 111 -4.29 -5.86 -10.22
N LEU A 112 -4.09 -4.85 -9.36
CA LEU A 112 -3.01 -3.89 -9.51
C LEU A 112 -1.63 -4.57 -9.46
N ILE A 113 -1.42 -5.46 -8.48
CA ILE A 113 -0.14 -6.19 -8.37
C ILE A 113 0.08 -7.07 -9.60
N LYS A 114 -0.95 -7.82 -10.04
CA LYS A 114 -0.85 -8.71 -11.21
C LYS A 114 -0.53 -7.94 -12.49
N LEU A 115 -1.36 -6.95 -12.82
CA LEU A 115 -1.17 -6.15 -14.03
C LEU A 115 0.20 -5.48 -14.04
N THR A 116 0.63 -4.90 -12.93
CA THR A 116 1.97 -4.31 -12.87
C THR A 116 3.08 -5.34 -12.95
N SER A 117 2.89 -6.57 -12.42
CA SER A 117 3.90 -7.64 -12.48
C SER A 117 4.10 -8.23 -13.87
N GLU A 118 3.04 -8.22 -14.69
CA GLU A 118 3.04 -8.70 -16.08
C GLU A 118 3.47 -7.61 -17.06
N SER A 119 3.28 -6.34 -16.69
CA SER A 119 3.73 -5.19 -17.47
C SER A 119 5.25 -5.05 -17.37
N LYS A 120 5.96 -5.18 -18.50
CA LYS A 120 7.37 -4.76 -18.58
C LYS A 120 7.46 -3.30 -18.11
N PRO A 121 8.49 -2.91 -17.35
CA PRO A 121 8.67 -1.51 -16.96
C PRO A 121 8.66 -0.67 -18.23
N THR A 122 7.64 0.17 -18.37
CA THR A 122 7.58 1.18 -19.42
C THR A 122 8.77 2.09 -19.19
N LYS A 123 9.77 1.98 -20.08
CA LYS A 123 10.87 2.92 -20.19
C LYS A 123 10.27 4.31 -20.41
N ASN A 124 10.01 5.06 -19.34
CA ASN A 124 9.80 6.52 -19.35
C ASN A 124 9.70 7.01 -17.90
N SER A 125 10.80 6.86 -17.16
CA SER A 125 11.05 7.66 -15.96
C SER A 125 12.55 7.96 -15.94
N LEU A 126 12.94 8.86 -16.84
CA LEU A 126 14.08 9.75 -16.66
C LEU A 126 13.63 10.91 -15.78
#